data_AF-A0A8B0STT1-F1
#
_entry.id   AF-A0A8B0STT1-F1
#
_cell.length_a   1.000
_cell.length_b   1.000
_cell.length_c   1.000
_cell.angle_alpha   90.00
_cell.angle_beta   90.00
_cell.angle_gamma   90.00
#
_symmetry.space_group_name_H-M   'P 1'
#
loop_
_entity.id
_entity.type
_entity.pdbx_description
1 polymer ?
#
loop_
_entity_poly.entity_id
_entity_poly.type
_entity_poly.pdbx_seq_one_letter_code
_entity_poly.pdbx_strand_id
1 'polypeptide(L)'
;MEVLESARKRSWNNEVSVSSIRNLIISEEVSTNGDKFRFVGEAAFSPDEIRVDLFSSENGGYVKSASLDTALLEKNCRTSRSTSAKRKAGHGVMVVLTRFHTTGRTLKIWRLHAVPPVEYTEAESERLAELEALEAKYEDENPGVNDDVLAGALEAVWEEQQTIAHRAKHRAWTDEMKQSAGVVVSWTGRR
;
A
#
# COMPACT_ATOMS: atom_id res chain seq x y z
N MET A 1 6.17 -16.61 -35.79
CA MET A 1 6.70 -17.91 -36.24
C MET A 1 7.31 -18.76 -35.10
N GLU A 2 7.49 -18.21 -33.90
CA GLU A 2 8.28 -18.84 -32.82
C GLU A 2 7.63 -20.07 -32.14
N VAL A 3 6.30 -20.11 -32.03
CA VAL A 3 5.58 -21.19 -31.32
C VAL A 3 5.68 -22.54 -32.04
N LEU A 4 5.52 -22.55 -33.37
CA LEU A 4 5.60 -23.77 -34.18
C LEU A 4 7.02 -24.35 -34.14
N GLU A 5 8.03 -23.50 -34.28
CA GLU A 5 9.44 -23.90 -34.21
C GLU A 5 9.81 -24.42 -32.81
N SER A 6 9.29 -23.79 -31.76
CA SER A 6 9.48 -24.23 -30.37
C SER A 6 8.80 -25.57 -30.09
N ALA A 7 7.59 -25.78 -30.61
CA ALA A 7 6.90 -27.06 -30.51
C ALA A 7 7.64 -28.17 -31.28
N ARG A 8 8.24 -27.83 -32.43
CA ARG A 8 9.06 -28.72 -33.26
C ARG A 8 10.36 -29.14 -32.56
N LYS A 9 11.05 -28.20 -31.90
CA LYS A 9 12.24 -28.49 -31.06
C LYS A 9 11.95 -29.38 -29.85
N ARG A 10 10.71 -29.34 -29.33
CA ARG A 10 10.28 -30.08 -28.14
C ARG A 10 9.72 -31.48 -28.47
N SER A 11 9.54 -31.79 -29.76
CA SER A 11 9.04 -33.09 -30.23
C SER A 11 10.18 -34.07 -30.50
N TRP A 12 10.00 -35.32 -30.08
CA TRP A 12 10.99 -36.39 -30.26
C TRP A 12 11.17 -36.83 -31.73
N ASN A 13 10.19 -36.56 -32.61
CA ASN A 13 10.23 -36.97 -34.02
C ASN A 13 9.98 -35.82 -35.01
N ASN A 14 10.19 -34.57 -34.59
CA ASN A 14 9.85 -33.39 -35.40
C ASN A 14 8.35 -33.26 -35.76
N GLU A 15 7.52 -34.16 -35.23
CA GLU A 15 6.09 -34.26 -35.46
C GLU A 15 5.38 -33.43 -34.40
N VAL A 16 4.76 -32.34 -34.83
CA VAL A 16 4.15 -31.36 -33.94
C VAL A 16 2.69 -31.72 -33.73
N SER A 17 2.34 -32.14 -32.52
CA SER A 17 0.93 -32.36 -32.18
C SER A 17 0.22 -31.03 -31.93
N VAL A 18 -1.06 -30.96 -32.31
CA VAL A 18 -1.94 -29.80 -32.03
C VAL A 18 -2.01 -29.51 -30.53
N SER A 19 -2.00 -30.56 -29.71
CA SER A 19 -1.98 -30.48 -28.24
C SER A 19 -0.70 -29.81 -27.72
N SER A 20 0.45 -30.10 -28.32
CA SER A 20 1.74 -29.50 -27.93
C SER A 20 1.78 -28.00 -28.24
N ILE A 21 1.27 -27.59 -29.39
CA ILE A 21 1.16 -26.17 -29.76
C ILE A 21 0.18 -25.47 -28.81
N ARG A 22 -1.00 -26.06 -28.59
CA ARG A 22 -2.01 -25.51 -27.68
C ARG A 22 -1.42 -25.31 -26.28
N ASN A 23 -0.76 -26.33 -25.73
CA ASN A 23 -0.12 -26.25 -24.42
C ASN A 23 0.94 -25.17 -24.35
N LEU A 24 1.71 -24.95 -25.42
CA LEU A 24 2.73 -23.89 -25.45
C LEU A 24 2.11 -22.49 -25.45
N ILE A 25 0.93 -22.33 -26.07
CA ILE A 25 0.20 -21.06 -26.12
C ILE A 25 -0.44 -20.77 -24.75
N ILE A 26 -1.09 -21.77 -24.15
CA ILE A 26 -1.85 -21.59 -22.90
C ILE A 26 -0.99 -21.76 -21.64
N SER A 27 0.23 -22.30 -21.72
CA SER A 27 1.07 -22.55 -20.54
C SER A 27 1.44 -21.28 -19.77
N GLU A 28 1.42 -20.14 -20.44
CA GLU A 28 1.69 -18.83 -19.85
C GLU A 28 0.41 -18.09 -19.46
N GLU A 29 -0.75 -18.66 -19.73
CA GLU A 29 -2.06 -18.07 -19.47
C GLU A 29 -2.62 -18.57 -18.12
N VAL A 30 -3.31 -17.67 -17.41
CA VAL A 30 -3.92 -17.93 -16.10
C VAL A 30 -5.38 -17.52 -16.17
N SER A 31 -6.26 -18.34 -15.59
CA SER A 31 -7.69 -18.05 -15.53
C SER A 31 -7.97 -16.80 -14.69
N THR A 32 -8.87 -15.96 -15.18
CA THR A 32 -9.42 -14.80 -14.46
C THR A 32 -10.27 -15.18 -13.25
N ASN A 33 -10.69 -16.44 -13.12
CA ASN A 33 -11.37 -16.93 -11.92
C ASN A 33 -10.41 -17.17 -10.73
N GLY A 34 -9.10 -17.09 -10.94
CA GLY A 34 -8.12 -17.24 -9.88
C GLY A 34 -8.14 -16.08 -8.88
N ASP A 35 -7.88 -16.39 -7.60
CA ASP A 35 -7.85 -15.40 -6.51
C ASP A 35 -6.89 -14.23 -6.79
N LYS A 36 -5.79 -14.51 -7.49
CA LYS A 36 -4.80 -13.51 -7.87
C LYS A 36 -5.38 -12.45 -8.81
N PHE A 37 -6.16 -12.86 -9.82
CA PHE A 37 -6.83 -11.94 -10.74
C PHE A 37 -7.92 -11.15 -10.00
N ARG A 38 -8.71 -11.83 -9.15
CA ARG A 38 -9.73 -11.17 -8.31
C ARG A 38 -9.14 -10.12 -7.37
N PHE A 39 -7.96 -10.39 -6.79
CA PHE A 39 -7.26 -9.44 -5.93
C PHE A 39 -6.78 -8.22 -6.72
N VAL A 40 -6.21 -8.41 -7.91
CA VAL A 40 -5.75 -7.29 -8.76
C VAL A 40 -6.95 -6.48 -9.26
N GLY A 41 -8.00 -7.17 -9.70
CA GLY A 41 -9.22 -6.62 -10.27
C GLY A 41 -9.11 -6.42 -11.78
N GLU A 42 -10.23 -6.55 -12.47
CA GLU A 42 -10.33 -6.40 -13.93
C GLU A 42 -9.87 -5.02 -14.42
N ALA A 43 -10.12 -3.97 -13.62
CA ALA A 43 -9.74 -2.59 -13.95
C ALA A 43 -8.22 -2.35 -14.09
N ALA A 44 -7.38 -3.31 -13.71
CA ALA A 44 -5.93 -3.23 -13.92
C ALA A 44 -5.49 -3.71 -15.31
N PHE A 45 -6.40 -4.30 -16.09
CA PHE A 45 -6.12 -4.84 -17.41
C PHE A 45 -6.96 -4.11 -18.45
N SER A 46 -6.42 -4.02 -19.66
CA SER A 46 -7.21 -3.61 -20.82
C SER A 46 -8.11 -4.77 -21.29
N PRO A 47 -9.28 -4.48 -21.91
CA PRO A 47 -10.15 -5.53 -22.44
C PRO A 47 -9.46 -6.41 -23.49
N ASP A 48 -8.44 -5.90 -24.18
CA ASP A 48 -7.65 -6.65 -25.17
C ASP A 48 -6.63 -7.62 -24.55
N GLU A 49 -6.27 -7.43 -23.28
CA GLU A 49 -5.38 -8.33 -22.54
C GLU A 49 -6.10 -9.55 -21.96
N ILE A 50 -7.43 -9.46 -21.82
CA ILE A 50 -8.28 -10.55 -21.33
C ILE A 50 -8.80 -11.33 -22.53
N ARG A 51 -8.22 -12.50 -22.78
CA ARG A 51 -8.73 -13.40 -23.81
C ARG A 51 -9.92 -14.18 -23.28
N VAL A 52 -11.10 -13.91 -23.83
CA VAL A 52 -12.31 -14.70 -23.57
C VAL A 52 -12.40 -15.83 -24.59
N ASP A 53 -12.59 -17.07 -24.12
CA ASP A 53 -12.83 -18.20 -25.00
C ASP A 53 -14.30 -18.22 -25.45
N LEU A 54 -14.51 -18.11 -26.76
CA LEU A 54 -15.84 -18.07 -27.38
C LEU A 54 -16.53 -19.44 -27.42
N PHE A 55 -15.79 -20.52 -27.17
CA PHE A 55 -16.29 -21.90 -27.24
C PHE A 55 -16.49 -22.54 -25.87
N SER A 56 -16.08 -21.86 -24.80
CA SER A 56 -16.27 -22.31 -23.43
C SER A 56 -17.54 -21.68 -22.84
N SER A 57 -18.42 -22.52 -22.29
CA SER A 57 -19.57 -22.06 -21.50
C SER A 57 -19.20 -21.61 -20.08
N GLU A 58 -17.92 -21.73 -19.72
CA GLU A 58 -17.39 -21.37 -18.41
C GLU A 58 -17.16 -19.86 -18.33
N ASN A 59 -17.75 -19.23 -17.32
CA ASN A 59 -17.73 -17.79 -17.15
C ASN A 59 -16.33 -17.35 -16.70
N GLY A 60 -15.51 -16.86 -17.64
CA GLY A 60 -14.16 -16.33 -17.35
C GLY A 60 -13.26 -16.24 -18.58
N GLY A 61 -12.35 -15.27 -18.58
CA GLY A 61 -11.26 -15.16 -19.55
C GLY A 61 -9.91 -15.68 -19.02
N TYR A 62 -8.88 -15.52 -19.84
CA TYR A 62 -7.50 -15.86 -19.56
C TYR A 62 -6.60 -14.64 -19.75
N VAL A 63 -5.62 -14.49 -18.88
CA VAL A 63 -4.62 -13.41 -18.92
C VAL A 63 -3.22 -14.00 -18.82
N LYS A 64 -2.25 -13.37 -19.47
CA LYS A 64 -0.84 -13.77 -19.35
C LYS A 64 -0.36 -13.64 -17.91
N SER A 65 0.28 -14.69 -17.41
CA SER A 65 0.89 -14.74 -16.07
C SER A 65 1.80 -13.55 -15.77
N ALA A 66 2.67 -13.18 -16.71
CA ALA A 66 3.58 -12.03 -16.58
C ALA A 66 2.84 -10.69 -16.44
N SER A 67 1.75 -10.48 -17.19
CA SER A 67 0.90 -9.29 -17.06
C SER A 67 0.22 -9.26 -15.70
N LEU A 68 -0.27 -10.42 -15.23
CA LEU A 68 -0.89 -10.55 -13.92
C LEU A 68 0.09 -10.32 -12.76
N ASP A 69 1.33 -10.77 -12.89
CA ASP A 69 2.41 -10.51 -11.93
C ASP A 69 2.76 -9.02 -11.86
N THR A 70 2.87 -8.36 -13.01
CA THR A 70 3.19 -6.93 -13.10
C THR A 70 2.09 -6.09 -12.46
N ALA A 71 0.83 -6.35 -12.81
CA ALA A 71 -0.32 -5.64 -12.26
C ALA A 71 -0.46 -5.86 -10.73
N LEU A 72 -0.13 -7.06 -10.24
CA LEU A 72 -0.09 -7.34 -8.80
C LEU A 72 1.00 -6.53 -8.08
N LEU A 73 2.21 -6.45 -8.66
CA LEU A 73 3.29 -5.64 -8.11
C LEU A 73 2.93 -4.16 -8.08
N GLU A 74 2.34 -3.64 -9.15
CA GLU A 74 1.88 -2.25 -9.22
C GLU A 74 0.80 -1.94 -8.17
N LYS A 75 -0.20 -2.82 -8.03
CA LYS A 75 -1.26 -2.66 -7.02
C LYS A 75 -0.71 -2.69 -5.60
N ASN A 76 0.24 -3.57 -5.31
CA ASN A 76 0.92 -3.64 -4.02
C ASN A 76 1.76 -2.39 -3.77
N CYS A 77 2.51 -1.91 -4.77
CA CYS A 77 3.30 -0.70 -4.69
C CYS A 77 2.41 0.54 -4.45
N ARG A 78 1.27 0.63 -5.15
CA ARG A 78 0.29 1.70 -4.96
C ARG A 78 -0.33 1.68 -3.57
N THR A 79 -0.69 0.50 -3.07
CA THR A 79 -1.23 0.32 -1.70
C THR A 79 -0.17 0.70 -0.65
N SER A 80 1.08 0.29 -0.83
CA SER A 80 2.21 0.66 0.03
C SER A 80 2.50 2.17 -0.01
N ARG A 81 2.47 2.79 -1.19
CA ARG A 81 2.68 4.25 -1.33
C ARG A 81 1.51 5.03 -0.76
N SER A 82 0.27 4.59 -0.94
CA SER A 82 -0.91 5.23 -0.36
C SER A 82 -0.88 5.18 1.17
N THR A 83 -0.51 4.04 1.75
CA THR A 83 -0.33 3.90 3.20
C THR A 83 0.87 4.70 3.72
N SER A 84 1.99 4.71 2.99
CA SER A 84 3.18 5.51 3.34
C SER A 84 2.95 7.02 3.17
N ALA A 85 2.15 7.44 2.20
CA ALA A 85 1.75 8.84 2.03
C ALA A 85 0.81 9.27 3.17
N LYS A 86 -0.12 8.41 3.59
CA LYS A 86 -0.92 8.63 4.81
C LYS A 86 -0.08 8.71 6.09
N ARG A 87 1.10 8.08 6.13
CA ARG A 87 2.06 8.21 7.25
C ARG A 87 2.76 9.58 7.30
N LYS A 88 2.97 10.27 6.18
CA LYS A 88 3.44 11.67 6.19
C LYS A 88 2.41 12.64 6.78
N ALA A 89 1.15 12.21 6.90
CA ALA A 89 0.04 12.93 7.51
C ALA A 89 -0.29 12.46 8.95
N GLY A 90 0.65 11.85 9.68
CA GLY A 90 0.55 11.70 11.13
C GLY A 90 -0.47 10.68 11.69
N HIS A 91 -1.04 9.80 10.88
CA HIS A 91 -2.02 8.81 11.36
C HIS A 91 -1.56 7.37 11.11
N GLY A 92 -1.40 6.60 12.18
CA GLY A 92 -1.22 5.15 12.11
C GLY A 92 -2.54 4.49 11.71
N VAL A 93 -2.59 3.88 10.53
CA VAL A 93 -3.73 3.05 10.14
C VAL A 93 -3.35 1.59 10.23
N MET A 94 -4.04 0.90 11.13
CA MET A 94 -4.09 -0.54 11.26
C MET A 94 -5.06 -1.09 10.21
N VAL A 95 -4.56 -1.91 9.28
CA VAL A 95 -5.41 -2.79 8.47
C VAL A 95 -5.13 -4.21 8.94
N VAL A 96 -5.97 -4.72 9.82
CA VAL A 96 -6.02 -6.15 10.14
C VAL A 96 -6.82 -6.82 9.04
N LEU A 97 -6.15 -7.63 8.23
CA LEU A 97 -6.79 -8.65 7.40
C LEU A 97 -6.01 -9.94 7.61
N THR A 98 -6.53 -10.74 8.55
CA THR A 98 -6.20 -12.15 8.85
C THR A 98 -4.89 -12.50 9.59
N ARG A 99 -4.94 -13.70 10.19
CA ARG A 99 -4.00 -14.31 11.13
C ARG A 99 -2.62 -14.50 10.51
N PHE A 100 -1.58 -14.01 11.19
CA PHE A 100 -0.18 -14.27 10.84
C PHE A 100 0.08 -15.78 10.78
N HIS A 101 0.33 -16.31 9.58
CA HIS A 101 1.01 -17.60 9.43
C HIS A 101 2.49 -17.32 9.17
N THR A 102 3.34 -17.65 10.14
CA THR A 102 4.80 -17.57 10.01
C THR A 102 5.30 -18.77 9.21
N THR A 103 5.24 -18.67 7.88
CA THR A 103 5.91 -19.65 7.01
C THR A 103 6.88 -18.94 6.09
N GLY A 104 8.12 -18.90 6.55
CA GLY A 104 9.30 -18.38 5.87
C GLY A 104 10.35 -18.06 6.92
N ARG A 105 11.57 -18.58 6.79
CA ARG A 105 12.72 -18.20 7.64
C ARG A 105 13.13 -16.76 7.33
N THR A 106 12.31 -15.79 7.70
CA THR A 106 12.75 -14.42 7.90
C THR A 106 12.86 -14.24 9.41
N LEU A 107 14.10 -14.22 9.91
CA LEU A 107 14.45 -14.00 11.33
C LEU A 107 14.00 -12.62 11.87
N LYS A 108 13.31 -11.81 11.09
CA LYS A 108 12.85 -10.47 11.47
C LYS A 108 11.42 -10.58 12.01
N ILE A 109 11.32 -10.58 13.34
CA ILE A 109 10.06 -10.49 14.08
C ILE A 109 9.58 -9.03 13.98
N TRP A 110 8.49 -8.80 13.26
CA TRP A 110 7.83 -7.49 13.20
C TRP A 110 6.90 -7.37 14.40
N ARG A 111 7.06 -6.29 15.18
CA ARG A 111 6.24 -6.03 16.37
C ARG A 111 5.39 -4.81 16.13
N LEU A 112 4.10 -4.90 16.46
CA LEU A 112 3.25 -3.72 16.56
C LEU A 112 3.65 -2.98 17.83
N HIS A 113 4.40 -1.89 17.68
CA HIS A 113 4.77 -1.03 18.79
C HIS A 113 3.58 -0.15 19.19
N ALA A 114 3.31 -0.05 20.49
CA ALA A 114 2.40 0.98 21.01
C ALA A 114 2.96 2.37 20.68
N VAL A 115 2.08 3.36 20.50
CA VAL A 115 2.48 4.74 20.28
C VAL A 115 3.28 5.20 21.51
N PRO A 116 4.57 5.59 21.34
CA PRO A 116 5.38 6.04 22.46
C PRO A 116 4.84 7.36 23.04
N PRO A 117 4.94 7.57 24.37
CA PRO A 117 4.58 8.84 24.98
C PRO A 117 5.44 9.97 24.40
N VAL A 118 4.83 11.12 24.18
CA VAL A 118 5.51 12.30 23.64
C VAL A 118 6.16 13.06 24.78
N GLU A 119 7.48 13.19 24.73
CA GLU A 119 8.23 14.03 25.66
C GLU A 119 8.59 15.34 24.97
N TYR A 120 8.23 16.45 25.61
CA TYR A 120 8.58 17.79 25.15
C TYR A 120 9.89 18.23 25.81
N THR A 121 10.74 18.94 25.06
CA THR A 121 11.90 19.60 25.68
C THR A 121 11.43 20.80 26.50
N GLU A 122 12.20 21.23 27.50
CA GLU A 122 11.88 22.38 28.35
C GLU A 122 11.51 23.65 27.55
N ALA A 123 12.32 23.98 26.53
CA ALA A 123 12.05 25.11 25.63
C ALA A 123 10.75 24.96 24.81
N GLU A 124 10.32 23.72 24.52
CA GLU A 124 9.07 23.45 23.80
C GLU A 124 7.85 23.53 24.72
N SER A 125 7.99 23.08 25.98
CA SER A 125 6.94 23.26 26.97
C SER A 125 6.74 24.74 27.32
N GLU A 126 7.82 25.52 27.44
CA GLU A 126 7.74 26.96 27.65
C GLU A 126 7.07 27.65 26.46
N ARG A 127 7.47 27.31 25.23
CA ARG A 127 6.86 27.86 24.02
C ARG A 127 5.38 27.49 23.88
N LEU A 128 4.99 26.27 24.24
CA LEU A 128 3.58 25.86 24.26
C LEU A 128 2.77 26.64 25.31
N ALA A 129 3.32 26.87 26.50
CA ALA A 129 2.67 27.68 27.53
C ALA A 129 2.50 29.14 27.10
N GLU A 130 3.48 29.72 26.40
CA GLU A 130 3.35 31.05 25.79
C GLU A 130 2.24 31.10 24.74
N LEU A 131 2.17 30.10 23.86
CA LEU A 131 1.15 30.00 22.81
C LEU A 131 -0.25 29.81 23.39
N GLU A 132 -0.41 29.00 24.45
CA GLU A 132 -1.66 28.82 25.18
C GLU A 132 -2.12 30.15 25.83
N ALA A 133 -1.20 30.89 26.43
CA ALA A 133 -1.51 32.21 26.98
C ALA A 133 -1.87 33.25 25.89
N LEU A 134 -1.33 33.09 24.68
CA LEU A 134 -1.65 33.96 23.54
C LEU A 134 -3.01 33.60 22.92
N GLU A 135 -3.31 32.30 22.79
CA GLU A 135 -4.60 31.77 22.37
C GLU A 135 -5.72 32.26 23.31
N ALA A 136 -5.53 32.16 24.62
CA ALA A 136 -6.50 32.64 25.60
C ALA A 136 -6.75 34.16 25.51
N LYS A 137 -5.73 34.96 25.19
CA LYS A 137 -5.89 36.40 24.96
C LYS A 137 -6.70 36.68 23.70
N TYR A 138 -6.39 35.99 22.60
CA TYR A 138 -7.13 36.15 21.36
C TYR A 138 -8.57 35.63 21.46
N GLU A 139 -8.83 34.61 22.27
CA GLU A 139 -10.17 34.11 22.53
C GLU A 139 -11.00 35.08 23.37
N ASP A 140 -10.41 35.75 24.38
CA ASP A 140 -11.06 36.80 25.16
C ASP A 140 -11.33 38.08 24.34
N GLU A 141 -10.40 38.44 23.46
CA GLU A 141 -10.54 39.58 22.53
C GLU A 141 -11.51 39.30 21.39
N ASN A 142 -11.90 38.05 21.13
CA ASN A 142 -12.78 37.67 20.04
C ASN A 142 -14.25 38.00 20.35
N PRO A 143 -14.85 39.04 19.74
CA PRO A 143 -16.25 39.40 20.01
C PRO A 143 -17.24 38.47 19.29
N GLY A 144 -16.78 37.36 18.70
CA GLY A 144 -17.58 36.45 17.88
C GLY A 144 -17.93 37.00 16.49
N VAL A 145 -17.34 38.13 16.12
CA VAL A 145 -17.42 38.70 14.76
C VAL A 145 -16.22 38.17 13.98
N ASN A 146 -16.45 37.76 12.74
CA ASN A 146 -15.47 37.14 11.85
C ASN A 146 -14.39 38.17 11.43
N ASP A 147 -13.55 38.57 12.36
CA ASP A 147 -12.38 39.40 12.09
C ASP A 147 -11.30 38.51 11.48
N ASP A 148 -11.17 38.62 10.16
CA ASP A 148 -10.20 37.86 9.36
C ASP A 148 -8.76 38.01 9.89
N VAL A 149 -8.44 39.12 10.57
CA VAL A 149 -7.11 39.36 11.17
C VAL A 149 -6.92 38.51 12.43
N LEU A 150 -7.91 38.49 13.33
CA LEU A 150 -7.87 37.70 14.55
C LEU A 150 -7.93 36.20 14.27
N ALA A 151 -8.74 35.79 13.29
CA ALA A 151 -8.81 34.41 12.82
C ALA A 151 -7.46 33.92 12.28
N GLY A 152 -6.77 34.75 11.47
CA GLY A 152 -5.43 34.42 10.98
C GLY A 152 -4.37 34.35 12.09
N ALA A 153 -4.48 35.17 13.14
CA ALA A 153 -3.59 35.12 14.29
C ALA A 153 -3.79 33.83 15.12
N LEU A 154 -5.04 33.42 15.37
CA LEU A 154 -5.37 32.16 16.04
C LEU A 154 -4.91 30.95 15.22
N GLU A 155 -5.10 30.97 13.90
CA GLU A 155 -4.63 29.90 13.01
C GLU A 155 -3.10 29.78 13.04
N ALA A 156 -2.37 30.90 13.05
CA ALA A 156 -0.92 30.89 13.18
C ALA A 156 -0.44 30.29 14.52
N VAL A 157 -1.12 30.61 15.63
CA VAL A 157 -0.85 30.03 16.95
C VAL A 157 -1.07 28.52 16.94
N TRP A 158 -2.20 28.08 16.39
CA TRP A 158 -2.54 26.67 16.29
C TRP A 158 -1.54 25.88 15.43
N GLU A 159 -1.16 26.42 14.26
CA GLU A 159 -0.14 25.82 13.38
C GLU A 159 1.21 25.67 14.09
N GLU A 160 1.61 26.65 14.90
CA GLU A 160 2.85 26.57 15.68
C GLU A 160 2.77 25.48 16.75
N GLN A 161 1.67 25.41 17.51
CA GLN A 161 1.41 24.33 18.49
C GLN A 161 1.45 22.95 17.81
N GLN A 162 0.80 22.80 16.63
CA GLN A 162 0.82 21.55 15.86
C GLN A 162 2.21 21.18 15.39
N THR A 163 3.00 22.17 14.95
CA THR A 163 4.38 21.96 14.49
C THR A 163 5.26 21.42 15.62
N ILE A 164 5.16 22.00 16.82
CA ILE A 164 5.88 21.54 18.02
C ILE A 164 5.46 20.12 18.38
N ALA A 165 4.14 19.84 18.42
CA ALA A 165 3.61 18.52 18.71
C ALA A 165 4.05 17.47 17.68
N HIS A 166 4.06 17.81 16.39
CA HIS A 166 4.53 16.92 15.33
C HIS A 166 6.02 16.59 15.46
N ARG A 167 6.85 17.58 15.75
CA ARG A 167 8.28 17.39 15.95
C ARG A 167 8.56 16.52 17.18
N ALA A 168 7.83 16.73 18.27
CA ALA A 168 7.92 15.93 19.48
C ALA A 168 7.49 14.47 19.23
N LYS A 169 6.34 14.25 18.56
CA LYS A 169 5.90 12.92 18.11
C LYS A 169 6.98 12.23 17.27
N HIS A 170 7.59 12.93 16.30
CA HIS A 170 8.60 12.30 15.43
C HIS A 170 9.87 11.88 16.17
N ARG A 171 10.27 12.63 17.20
CA ARG A 171 11.40 12.29 18.09
C ARG A 171 11.08 11.14 19.05
N ALA A 172 9.84 11.05 19.54
CA ALA A 172 9.41 9.99 20.44
C ALA A 172 9.55 8.58 19.83
N TRP A 173 9.52 8.46 18.49
CA TRP A 173 9.83 7.22 17.80
C TRP A 173 11.34 7.06 17.60
N THR A 174 11.95 6.10 18.30
CA THR A 174 13.37 5.76 18.10
C THR A 174 13.60 5.10 16.74
N ASP A 175 14.84 5.13 16.25
CA ASP A 175 15.19 4.51 14.97
C ASP A 175 15.04 2.98 15.01
N GLU A 176 15.27 2.33 16.16
CA GLU A 176 15.02 0.88 16.28
C GLU A 176 13.52 0.55 16.18
N MET A 177 12.65 1.39 16.76
CA MET A 177 11.19 1.25 16.68
C MET A 177 10.69 1.49 15.25
N LYS A 178 11.27 2.48 14.54
CA LYS A 178 10.93 2.74 13.13
C LYS A 178 11.36 1.61 12.21
N GLN A 179 12.48 0.94 12.50
CA GLN A 179 12.98 -0.18 11.70
C GLN A 179 12.19 -1.48 11.91
N SER A 180 11.58 -1.65 13.09
CA SER A 180 10.77 -2.83 13.44
C SER A 180 9.26 -2.64 13.23
N ALA A 181 8.82 -1.40 12.97
CA ALA A 181 7.46 -1.07 12.56
C ALA A 181 7.35 -0.96 11.03
N GLY A 182 6.59 -1.86 10.40
CA GLY A 182 6.39 -1.86 8.95
C GLY A 182 5.12 -2.59 8.53
N VAL A 183 4.60 -2.24 7.35
CA VAL A 183 3.51 -2.99 6.70
C VAL A 183 4.16 -4.13 5.90
N VAL A 184 4.00 -5.35 6.38
CA VAL A 184 4.45 -6.55 5.66
C VAL A 184 3.29 -7.10 4.86
N VAL A 185 3.43 -7.11 3.54
CA VAL A 185 2.50 -7.79 2.64
C VAL A 185 3.21 -9.03 2.12
N SER A 186 2.77 -10.21 2.52
CA SER A 186 3.23 -11.47 1.96
C SER A 186 2.09 -12.15 1.19
N TRP A 187 2.37 -12.59 -0.03
CA TRP A 187 1.46 -13.40 -0.83
C TRP A 187 1.98 -14.84 -0.88
N THR A 188 1.29 -15.76 -0.20
CA THR A 188 1.54 -17.20 -0.36
C THR A 188 0.77 -17.67 -1.59
N GLY A 189 1.34 -17.45 -2.77
CA GLY A 189 0.77 -17.95 -4.02
C GLY A 189 0.70 -19.47 -4.01
N ARG A 190 -0.43 -20.03 -3.57
CA ARG A 190 -0.83 -21.35 -4.03
C ARG A 190 -1.41 -21.17 -5.43
N ARG A 191 -0.75 -21.82 -6.38
CA ARG A 191 -1.27 -22.05 -7.74
C ARG A 191 -2.51 -22.92 -7.67
#